data_AF-A0A0S3T308-F1
#
_entry.id   AF-A0A0S3T308-F1
#
_cell.length_a   1.000
_cell.length_b   1.000
_cell.length_c   1.000
_cell.angle_alpha   90.00
_cell.angle_beta   90.00
_cell.angle_gamma   90.00
#
_symmetry.space_group_name_H-M   'P 1'
#
loop_
_entity.id
_entity.type
_entity.pdbx_description
1 polymer ?
#
loop_
_entity_poly.entity_id
_entity_poly.type
_entity_poly.pdbx_seq_one_letter_code
_entity_poly.pdbx_strand_id
1 'polypeptide(L)'
;MDESKKVANPELEKPKEEGEEEDPKPKPKNPLDLLPPSKILLDEWKRLYSNTKTNFREVAIKGFWDMYDPEGYSLWFCDYKYNDENIVSFVTLNKVGGFLQQMDLARKYAFGNMLVIGSQTPFKVKGLWLLRGQEIPQFVIDECYDMELYEWTKVDIYDKTQKERVNRIIEDYEAFEGEPLPDATCFN
;
A
#
# COMPACT_ATOMS: atom_id res chain seq x y z
N MET A 1 -40.00 52.37 25.89
CA MET A 1 -39.25 51.13 26.20
C MET A 1 -39.29 50.31 24.92
N ASP A 2 -38.23 50.06 24.20
CA ASP A 2 -36.81 50.34 24.42
C ASP A 2 -36.11 49.88 23.13
N GLU A 3 -35.06 50.60 22.72
CA GLU A 3 -33.89 50.11 21.97
C GLU A 3 -34.05 49.42 20.59
N SER A 4 -33.47 50.00 19.52
CA SER A 4 -32.08 49.75 19.03
C SER A 4 -31.90 48.31 18.51
N LYS A 5 -31.25 48.00 17.38
CA LYS A 5 -30.16 48.65 16.66
C LYS A 5 -30.00 47.99 15.28
N LYS A 6 -29.49 48.82 14.37
CA LYS A 6 -28.84 48.56 13.07
C LYS A 6 -27.62 47.63 13.21
N VAL A 7 -27.07 47.23 12.05
CA VAL A 7 -25.66 46.78 11.75
C VAL A 7 -25.58 45.27 11.42
N ALA A 8 -25.57 44.90 10.14
CA ALA A 8 -24.45 44.86 9.18
C ALA A 8 -23.45 43.72 9.45
N ASN A 9 -23.46 42.76 8.52
CA ASN A 9 -22.42 41.74 8.29
C ASN A 9 -21.16 42.44 7.75
N PRO A 10 -19.97 42.13 8.27
CA PRO A 10 -19.03 41.35 7.46
C PRO A 10 -18.13 40.37 8.25
N GLU A 11 -17.59 39.40 7.50
CA GLU A 11 -16.34 38.66 7.75
C GLU A 11 -16.18 37.90 9.07
N LEU A 12 -16.62 36.64 9.04
CA LEU A 12 -15.98 35.56 9.80
C LEU A 12 -14.74 35.09 9.02
N GLU A 13 -13.60 35.71 9.32
CA GLU A 13 -12.29 35.08 9.12
C GLU A 13 -12.24 33.79 9.95
N LYS A 14 -12.24 32.64 9.27
CA LYS A 14 -11.86 31.36 9.90
C LYS A 14 -10.37 31.42 10.22
N PRO A 15 -9.94 31.10 11.45
CA PRO A 15 -8.53 30.89 11.74
C PRO A 15 -8.00 29.79 10.80
N LYS A 16 -6.92 30.10 10.08
CA LYS A 16 -6.00 29.06 9.59
C LYS A 16 -5.46 28.36 10.83
N GLU A 17 -5.96 27.16 11.11
CA GLU A 17 -5.15 26.15 11.79
C GLU A 17 -3.94 25.89 10.88
N GLU A 18 -2.85 26.60 11.17
CA GLU A 18 -1.51 26.06 10.96
C GLU A 18 -1.47 24.76 11.75
N GLY A 19 -1.72 23.66 11.05
CA GLY A 19 -1.31 22.35 11.53
C GLY A 19 0.19 22.41 11.67
N GLU A 20 0.66 22.60 12.90
CA GLU A 20 1.99 22.20 13.30
C GLU A 20 2.15 20.74 12.86
N GLU A 21 2.83 20.54 11.73
CA GLU A 21 3.51 19.29 11.44
C GLU A 21 4.48 19.10 12.61
N GLU A 22 4.02 18.34 13.62
CA GLU A 22 4.87 17.77 14.65
C GLU A 22 5.95 16.98 13.92
N ASP A 23 7.10 17.63 13.70
CA ASP A 23 8.28 17.04 13.09
C ASP A 23 8.63 15.82 13.97
N PRO A 24 8.37 14.59 13.50
CA PRO A 24 8.43 13.44 14.37
C PRO A 24 9.88 13.27 14.80
N LYS A 25 10.09 13.32 16.13
CA LYS A 25 11.34 13.00 16.85
C LYS A 25 12.27 12.16 15.99
N PRO A 26 13.56 12.52 15.82
CA PRO A 26 14.46 11.86 14.88
C PRO A 26 14.59 10.40 15.26
N LYS A 27 13.74 9.57 14.64
CA LYS A 27 13.90 8.14 14.57
C LYS A 27 15.26 7.92 13.90
N PRO A 28 16.07 6.96 14.36
CA PRO A 28 17.38 6.68 13.78
C PRO A 28 17.25 6.71 12.25
N LYS A 29 18.01 7.61 11.60
CA LYS A 29 17.89 7.90 10.16
C LYS A 29 17.80 6.57 9.41
N ASN A 30 16.64 6.29 8.85
CA ASN A 30 16.42 5.07 8.13
C ASN A 30 17.36 5.09 6.91
N PRO A 31 18.11 4.02 6.60
CA PRO A 31 18.98 3.98 5.42
C PRO A 31 18.26 4.40 4.12
N LEU A 32 16.94 4.22 4.07
CA LEU A 32 16.09 4.63 2.95
C LEU A 32 15.87 6.14 2.84
N ASP A 33 15.99 6.92 3.92
CA ASP A 33 15.94 8.39 3.88
C ASP A 33 17.23 9.00 3.32
N LEU A 34 18.32 8.24 3.35
CA LEU A 34 19.61 8.64 2.77
C LEU A 34 19.65 8.41 1.25
N LEU A 35 18.71 7.62 0.72
CA LEU A 35 18.58 7.44 -0.72
C LEU A 35 18.13 8.75 -1.37
N PRO A 36 18.60 9.05 -2.59
CA PRO A 36 18.16 10.22 -3.32
C PRO A 36 16.62 10.24 -3.41
N PRO A 37 16.01 11.44 -3.47
CA PRO A 37 14.58 11.56 -3.68
C PRO A 37 14.23 10.83 -4.98
N SER A 38 13.45 9.76 -4.87
CA SER A 38 13.01 8.99 -6.03
C SER A 38 11.84 9.71 -6.69
N LYS A 39 11.66 9.46 -7.99
CA LYS A 39 10.66 10.12 -8.82
C LYS A 39 9.22 9.73 -8.45
N ILE A 40 9.02 8.54 -7.90
CA ILE A 40 7.73 8.13 -7.36
C ILE A 40 7.58 8.66 -5.93
N LEU A 41 6.64 9.59 -5.76
CA LEU A 41 6.15 10.00 -4.46
C LEU A 41 5.12 8.97 -4.01
N LEU A 42 5.53 8.08 -3.10
CA LEU A 42 4.66 7.03 -2.56
C LEU A 42 3.37 7.62 -1.97
N ASP A 43 3.45 8.79 -1.34
CA ASP A 43 2.29 9.51 -0.82
C ASP A 43 1.33 9.97 -1.92
N GLU A 44 1.85 10.42 -3.07
CA GLU A 44 1.02 10.77 -4.24
C GLU A 44 0.40 9.51 -4.85
N TRP A 45 1.16 8.41 -4.95
CA TRP A 45 0.63 7.12 -5.38
C TRP A 45 -0.52 6.66 -4.48
N LYS A 46 -0.31 6.64 -3.15
CA LYS A 46 -1.32 6.25 -2.16
C LYS A 46 -2.55 7.16 -2.23
N ARG A 47 -2.35 8.47 -2.39
CA ARG A 47 -3.42 9.43 -2.56
C ARG A 47 -4.20 9.17 -3.85
N LEU A 48 -3.51 8.89 -4.95
CA LEU A 48 -4.12 8.57 -6.23
C LEU A 48 -4.90 7.25 -6.14
N TYR A 49 -4.32 6.20 -5.55
CA TYR A 49 -4.96 4.92 -5.31
C TYR A 49 -6.24 5.06 -4.48
N SER A 50 -6.15 5.72 -3.31
CA SER A 50 -7.31 5.91 -2.40
C SER A 50 -8.40 6.83 -2.97
N ASN A 51 -8.04 7.78 -3.83
CA ASN A 51 -9.03 8.64 -4.51
C ASN A 51 -9.67 7.98 -5.73
N THR A 52 -8.99 6.99 -6.33
CA THR A 52 -9.50 6.26 -7.49
C THR A 52 -10.56 5.26 -7.01
N LYS A 53 -11.84 5.64 -7.14
CA LYS A 53 -12.98 4.75 -6.80
C LYS A 53 -13.54 4.01 -8.02
N THR A 54 -13.28 4.54 -9.22
CA THR A 54 -13.69 3.98 -10.51
C THR A 54 -12.53 4.12 -11.49
N ASN A 55 -12.44 3.21 -12.47
CA ASN A 55 -11.40 3.22 -13.51
C ASN A 55 -9.97 3.01 -12.98
N PHE A 56 -9.78 2.07 -12.04
CA PHE A 56 -8.45 1.67 -11.54
C PHE A 56 -7.44 1.45 -12.67
N ARG A 57 -7.83 0.81 -13.77
CA ARG A 57 -6.93 0.55 -14.89
C ARG A 57 -6.47 1.81 -15.64
N GLU A 58 -7.33 2.79 -15.81
CA GLU A 58 -6.99 3.99 -16.56
C GLU A 58 -6.35 5.08 -15.70
N VAL A 59 -6.68 5.11 -14.40
CA VAL A 59 -6.19 6.12 -13.46
C VAL A 59 -5.09 5.55 -12.58
N ALA A 60 -5.40 4.52 -11.76
CA ALA A 60 -4.42 3.94 -10.84
C ALA A 60 -3.28 3.23 -11.57
N ILE A 61 -3.54 2.25 -12.42
CA ILE A 61 -2.48 1.52 -13.13
C ILE A 61 -1.67 2.46 -14.02
N LYS A 62 -2.32 3.35 -14.79
CA LYS A 62 -1.59 4.30 -15.63
C LYS A 62 -0.74 5.26 -14.80
N GLY A 63 -1.31 5.86 -13.75
CA GLY A 63 -0.59 6.76 -12.84
C GLY A 63 0.55 6.06 -12.12
N PHE A 64 0.35 4.81 -11.69
CA PHE A 64 1.38 3.95 -11.13
C PHE A 64 2.57 3.88 -12.07
N TRP A 65 2.38 3.41 -13.32
CA TRP A 65 3.46 3.24 -14.28
C TRP A 65 4.09 4.54 -14.77
N ASP A 66 3.34 5.64 -14.77
CA ASP A 66 3.84 6.97 -15.15
C ASP A 66 4.78 7.53 -14.07
N MET A 67 4.45 7.31 -12.81
CA MET A 67 5.26 7.72 -11.66
C MET A 67 6.35 6.71 -11.30
N TYR A 68 6.16 5.43 -11.60
CA TYR A 68 7.00 4.32 -11.16
C TYR A 68 8.45 4.48 -11.62
N ASP A 69 9.34 4.47 -10.63
CA ASP A 69 10.77 4.62 -10.79
C ASP A 69 11.46 3.30 -10.43
N PRO A 70 11.86 2.48 -11.42
CA PRO A 70 12.50 1.19 -11.17
C PRO A 70 13.91 1.30 -10.58
N GLU A 71 14.53 2.49 -10.59
CA GLU A 71 15.83 2.71 -9.96
C GLU A 71 15.68 3.03 -8.46
N GLY A 72 14.64 3.79 -8.11
CA GLY A 72 14.36 4.18 -6.73
C GLY A 72 13.46 3.22 -5.94
N TYR A 73 12.65 2.40 -6.63
CA TYR A 73 11.73 1.44 -6.02
C TYR A 73 11.78 0.10 -6.72
N SER A 74 11.50 -0.94 -5.93
CA SER A 74 11.37 -2.30 -6.41
C SER A 74 10.00 -2.86 -6.06
N LEU A 75 9.45 -3.60 -7.02
CA LEU A 75 8.24 -4.38 -6.84
C LEU A 75 8.60 -5.81 -6.47
N TRP A 76 7.86 -6.38 -5.54
CA TRP A 76 8.02 -7.74 -5.06
C TRP A 76 6.65 -8.43 -4.99
N PHE A 77 6.55 -9.60 -5.60
CA PHE A 77 5.46 -10.52 -5.31
C PHE A 77 5.75 -11.23 -3.99
N CYS A 78 4.70 -11.37 -3.18
CA CYS A 78 4.71 -12.04 -1.91
C CYS A 78 3.71 -13.19 -1.98
N ASP A 79 4.18 -14.43 -2.09
CA ASP A 79 3.35 -15.63 -2.18
C ASP A 79 3.52 -16.44 -0.88
N TYR A 80 2.44 -16.73 -0.14
CA TYR A 80 2.56 -17.45 1.14
C TYR A 80 2.97 -18.91 0.92
N LYS A 81 3.97 -19.41 1.66
CA LYS A 81 4.50 -20.77 1.45
C LYS A 81 3.56 -21.87 1.95
N TYR A 82 2.79 -21.59 3.00
CA TYR A 82 1.96 -22.58 3.70
C TYR A 82 0.46 -22.41 3.39
N ASN A 83 0.11 -22.21 2.10
CA ASN A 83 -1.28 -22.02 1.69
C ASN A 83 -2.17 -23.19 2.11
N ASP A 84 -1.65 -24.42 2.18
CA ASP A 84 -2.41 -25.60 2.61
C ASP A 84 -2.99 -25.49 4.03
N GLU A 85 -2.40 -24.66 4.89
CA GLU A 85 -2.91 -24.41 6.25
C GLU A 85 -4.08 -23.42 6.28
N ASN A 86 -4.27 -22.66 5.20
CA ASN A 86 -5.29 -21.62 5.11
C ASN A 86 -6.64 -22.24 4.74
N ILE A 87 -7.24 -22.96 5.68
CA ILE A 87 -8.55 -23.61 5.52
C ILE A 87 -9.74 -22.72 5.90
N VAL A 88 -9.52 -21.55 6.49
CA VAL A 88 -10.60 -20.65 6.90
C VAL A 88 -10.23 -19.23 6.48
N SER A 89 -11.00 -18.62 5.58
CA SER A 89 -10.74 -17.28 5.04
C SER A 89 -10.55 -16.23 6.13
N PHE A 90 -11.42 -16.25 7.17
CA PHE A 90 -11.31 -15.34 8.31
C PHE A 90 -10.01 -15.51 9.11
N VAL A 91 -9.52 -16.75 9.28
CA VAL A 91 -8.24 -17.00 9.96
C VAL A 91 -7.07 -16.52 9.10
N THR A 92 -7.14 -16.76 7.79
CA THR A 92 -6.18 -16.27 6.82
C THR A 92 -6.10 -14.73 6.82
N LEU A 93 -7.24 -14.05 6.87
CA LEU A 93 -7.31 -12.59 6.98
C LEU A 93 -6.68 -12.07 8.27
N ASN A 94 -6.90 -12.74 9.41
CA ASN A 94 -6.25 -12.35 10.66
C ASN A 94 -4.72 -12.51 10.59
N LYS A 95 -4.23 -13.58 9.93
CA LYS A 95 -2.79 -13.74 9.67
C LYS A 95 -2.25 -12.59 8.82
N VAL A 96 -2.93 -12.28 7.70
CA VAL A 96 -2.55 -11.17 6.82
C VAL A 96 -2.57 -9.85 7.59
N GLY A 97 -3.60 -9.58 8.38
CA GLY A 97 -3.69 -8.38 9.22
C GLY A 97 -2.56 -8.27 10.25
N GLY A 98 -2.16 -9.38 10.88
CA GLY A 98 -1.01 -9.44 11.77
C GLY A 98 0.31 -9.12 11.06
N PHE A 99 0.52 -9.69 9.86
CA PHE A 99 1.66 -9.38 9.01
C PHE A 99 1.70 -7.89 8.63
N LEU A 100 0.57 -7.30 8.24
CA LEU A 100 0.47 -5.88 7.91
C LEU A 100 0.79 -4.97 9.10
N GLN A 101 0.43 -5.36 10.33
CA GLN A 101 0.80 -4.61 11.54
C GLN A 101 2.31 -4.60 11.79
N GLN A 102 3.00 -5.72 11.54
CA GLN A 102 4.47 -5.74 11.62
C GLN A 102 5.10 -4.87 10.53
N MET A 103 4.51 -4.84 9.33
CA MET A 103 4.98 -4.00 8.23
C MET A 103 4.72 -2.50 8.44
N ASP A 104 3.96 -2.08 9.47
CA ASP A 104 3.60 -0.67 9.74
C ASP A 104 4.83 0.24 9.95
N LEU A 105 5.94 -0.32 10.45
CA LEU A 105 7.22 0.38 10.55
C LEU A 105 7.83 0.77 9.18
N ALA A 106 7.49 0.03 8.13
CA ALA A 106 7.87 0.31 6.75
C ALA A 106 6.83 1.16 6.00
N ARG A 107 5.67 1.45 6.60
CA ARG A 107 4.54 2.11 5.94
C ARG A 107 4.89 3.40 5.22
N LYS A 108 5.83 4.18 5.76
CA LYS A 108 6.30 5.42 5.11
C LYS A 108 7.04 5.19 3.79
N TYR A 109 7.66 4.01 3.60
CA TYR A 109 8.50 3.67 2.45
C TYR A 109 7.99 2.47 1.67
N ALA A 110 6.86 1.91 2.07
CA ALA A 110 6.27 0.72 1.52
C ALA A 110 4.78 0.94 1.19
N PHE A 111 4.36 0.33 0.10
CA PHE A 111 2.96 0.14 -0.24
C PHE A 111 2.77 -1.33 -0.56
N GLY A 112 1.74 -1.95 0.00
CA GLY A 112 1.45 -3.36 -0.21
C GLY A 112 0.00 -3.54 -0.62
N ASN A 113 -0.29 -4.60 -1.36
CA ASN A 113 -1.66 -5.09 -1.50
C ASN A 113 -1.63 -6.60 -1.33
N MET A 114 -2.38 -7.10 -0.35
CA MET A 114 -2.48 -8.51 -0.03
C MET A 114 -3.85 -9.02 -0.48
N LEU A 115 -3.86 -10.17 -1.12
CA LEU A 115 -5.01 -10.80 -1.75
C LEU A 115 -5.18 -12.19 -1.18
N VAL A 116 -6.40 -12.51 -0.74
CA VAL A 116 -6.79 -13.86 -0.37
C VAL A 116 -7.58 -14.41 -1.55
N ILE A 117 -7.04 -15.41 -2.23
CA ILE A 117 -7.57 -15.99 -3.46
C ILE A 117 -8.06 -17.40 -3.17
N GLY A 118 -9.22 -17.74 -3.70
CA GLY A 118 -9.80 -19.08 -3.62
C GLY A 118 -11.27 -19.05 -3.19
N SER A 119 -12.07 -19.94 -3.79
CA SER A 119 -13.47 -20.16 -3.40
C SER A 119 -13.62 -21.19 -2.28
N GLN A 120 -12.65 -22.09 -2.17
CA GLN A 120 -12.66 -23.23 -1.26
C GLN A 120 -11.25 -23.45 -0.73
N THR A 121 -11.17 -24.17 0.38
CA THR A 121 -9.91 -24.50 1.04
C THR A 121 -9.02 -25.35 0.13
N PRO A 122 -7.69 -25.11 0.09
CA PRO A 122 -6.95 -24.06 0.79
C PRO A 122 -6.98 -22.69 0.09
N PHE A 123 -7.11 -21.62 0.89
CA PHE A 123 -7.04 -20.23 0.44
C PHE A 123 -5.58 -19.83 0.18
N LYS A 124 -5.31 -19.34 -1.03
CA LYS A 124 -3.99 -18.86 -1.42
C LYS A 124 -3.84 -17.40 -1.01
N VAL A 125 -2.76 -17.08 -0.31
CA VAL A 125 -2.41 -15.70 -0.02
C VAL A 125 -1.32 -15.26 -0.97
N LYS A 126 -1.64 -14.23 -1.77
CA LYS A 126 -0.71 -13.58 -2.68
C LYS A 126 -0.69 -12.09 -2.38
N GLY A 127 0.39 -11.41 -2.71
CA GLY A 127 0.48 -9.98 -2.51
C GLY A 127 1.48 -9.33 -3.44
N LEU A 128 1.35 -8.01 -3.55
CA LEU A 128 2.28 -7.15 -4.25
C LEU A 128 2.80 -6.12 -3.27
N TRP A 129 4.11 -5.95 -3.22
CA TRP A 129 4.77 -4.98 -2.38
C TRP A 129 5.64 -4.07 -3.23
N LEU A 130 5.43 -2.77 -3.10
CA LEU A 130 6.28 -1.72 -3.57
C LEU A 130 7.13 -1.24 -2.40
N LEU A 131 8.44 -1.43 -2.50
CA LEU A 131 9.40 -1.05 -1.46
C LEU A 131 10.39 -0.04 -2.03
N ARG A 132 10.73 0.96 -1.23
CA ARG A 132 11.78 1.92 -1.59
C ARG A 132 13.14 1.23 -1.55
N GLY A 133 13.93 1.43 -2.61
CA GLY A 133 15.21 0.78 -2.83
C GLY A 133 15.11 -0.41 -3.78
N GLN A 134 16.26 -1.01 -4.10
CA GLN A 134 16.36 -2.17 -4.99
C GLN A 134 16.06 -3.50 -4.31
N GLU A 135 16.08 -3.51 -2.98
CA GLU A 135 15.97 -4.68 -2.12
C GLU A 135 14.99 -4.39 -0.99
N ILE A 136 14.49 -5.46 -0.36
CA ILE A 136 13.64 -5.36 0.81
C ILE A 136 14.44 -4.68 1.93
N PRO A 137 13.92 -3.64 2.58
CA PRO A 137 14.69 -2.91 3.58
C PRO A 137 15.11 -3.81 4.74
N GLN A 138 16.38 -3.72 5.15
CA GLN A 138 16.95 -4.59 6.18
C GLN A 138 16.14 -4.58 7.49
N PHE A 139 15.68 -3.40 7.91
CA PHE A 139 14.87 -3.24 9.12
C PHE A 139 13.54 -4.00 9.05
N VAL A 140 12.98 -4.22 7.85
CA VAL A 140 11.79 -5.07 7.67
C VAL A 140 12.17 -6.53 7.89
N ILE A 141 13.31 -6.96 7.37
CA ILE A 141 13.80 -8.33 7.54
C ILE A 141 14.12 -8.60 9.02
N ASP A 142 14.70 -7.63 9.72
CA ASP A 142 15.09 -7.76 11.12
C ASP A 142 13.90 -7.77 12.08
N GLU A 143 12.85 -6.98 11.80
CA GLU A 143 11.68 -6.84 12.68
C GLU A 143 10.51 -7.74 12.29
N CYS A 144 10.36 -8.08 11.01
CA CYS A 144 9.24 -8.87 10.50
C CYS A 144 9.67 -10.31 10.21
N TYR A 145 9.61 -11.16 11.24
CA TYR A 145 9.90 -12.59 11.13
C TYR A 145 8.96 -13.33 10.18
N ASP A 146 7.73 -12.82 10.01
CA ASP A 146 6.74 -13.40 9.11
C ASP A 146 7.18 -13.32 7.64
N MET A 147 8.13 -12.46 7.28
CA MET A 147 8.69 -12.36 5.92
C MET A 147 9.20 -13.70 5.39
N GLU A 148 9.77 -14.56 6.27
CA GLU A 148 10.28 -15.87 5.88
C GLU A 148 9.17 -16.88 5.55
N LEU A 149 7.95 -16.66 6.05
CA LEU A 149 6.79 -17.49 5.76
C LEU A 149 6.24 -17.21 4.36
N TYR A 150 6.64 -16.09 3.75
CA TYR A 150 6.30 -15.72 2.39
C TYR A 150 7.51 -15.91 1.46
N GLU A 151 7.22 -16.23 0.21
CA GLU A 151 8.18 -16.24 -0.87
C GLU A 151 8.16 -14.88 -1.57
N TRP A 152 9.31 -14.20 -1.54
CA TRP A 152 9.48 -12.88 -2.11
C TRP A 152 10.17 -12.98 -3.46
N THR A 153 9.44 -12.67 -4.52
CA THR A 153 9.97 -12.68 -5.89
C THR A 153 9.96 -11.28 -6.45
N LYS A 154 11.13 -10.75 -6.81
CA LYS A 154 11.23 -9.43 -7.44
C LYS A 154 10.50 -9.43 -8.79
N VAL A 155 9.65 -8.44 -9.01
CA VAL A 155 8.86 -8.31 -10.25
C VAL A 155 9.75 -7.80 -11.37
N ASP A 156 9.72 -8.50 -12.49
CA ASP A 156 10.26 -8.04 -13.76
C ASP A 156 9.20 -7.22 -14.52
N ILE A 157 9.42 -5.91 -14.57
CA ILE A 157 8.55 -4.96 -15.27
C ILE A 157 8.64 -5.05 -16.80
N TYR A 158 9.67 -5.71 -17.32
CA TYR A 158 9.85 -5.97 -18.76
C TYR A 158 9.05 -7.20 -19.20
N ASP A 159 8.73 -8.10 -18.27
CA ASP A 159 7.84 -9.23 -18.52
C ASP A 159 6.37 -8.77 -18.52
N LYS A 160 5.72 -8.90 -19.67
CA LYS A 160 4.30 -8.54 -19.83
C LYS A 160 3.38 -9.35 -18.92
N THR A 161 3.71 -10.59 -18.62
CA THR A 161 2.91 -11.47 -17.75
C THR A 161 2.96 -10.97 -16.32
N GLN A 162 4.15 -10.66 -15.82
CA GLN A 162 4.33 -10.13 -14.47
C GLN A 162 3.74 -8.72 -14.34
N LYS A 163 3.94 -7.89 -15.37
CA LYS A 163 3.32 -6.57 -15.45
C LYS A 163 1.79 -6.64 -15.41
N GLU A 164 1.18 -7.56 -16.13
CA GLU A 164 -0.27 -7.77 -16.07
C GLU A 164 -0.70 -8.31 -14.70
N ARG A 165 0.09 -9.18 -14.08
CA ARG A 165 -0.15 -9.65 -12.70
C ARG A 165 -0.15 -8.48 -11.71
N VAL A 166 0.83 -7.58 -11.77
CA VAL A 166 0.88 -6.33 -10.99
C VAL A 166 -0.39 -5.51 -11.20
N ASN A 167 -0.77 -5.29 -12.46
CA ASN A 167 -1.97 -4.54 -12.80
C ASN A 167 -3.21 -5.16 -12.14
N ARG A 168 -3.38 -6.48 -12.24
CA ARG A 168 -4.51 -7.18 -11.62
C ARG A 168 -4.55 -7.05 -10.11
N ILE A 169 -3.39 -7.08 -9.44
CA ILE A 169 -3.31 -6.90 -7.99
C ILE A 169 -3.66 -5.45 -7.60
N ILE A 170 -3.21 -4.46 -8.37
CA ILE A 170 -3.54 -3.04 -8.15
C ILE A 170 -5.01 -2.74 -8.50
N GLU A 171 -5.58 -3.45 -9.48
CA GLU A 171 -6.95 -3.26 -9.94
C GLU A 171 -7.99 -3.74 -8.92
N ASP A 172 -7.58 -4.57 -7.94
CA ASP A 172 -8.47 -5.17 -6.93
C ASP A 172 -9.73 -5.80 -7.56
N TYR A 173 -9.52 -6.46 -8.70
CA TYR A 173 -10.62 -6.98 -9.51
C TYR A 173 -11.19 -8.26 -8.88
N GLU A 174 -12.52 -8.39 -8.84
CA GLU A 174 -13.31 -9.46 -8.17
C GLU A 174 -12.86 -10.92 -8.47
N ALA A 175 -12.04 -11.15 -9.49
CA ALA A 175 -11.45 -12.44 -9.78
C ALA A 175 -9.97 -12.30 -10.16
N PHE A 176 -9.11 -13.05 -9.48
CA PHE A 176 -7.68 -13.13 -9.74
C PHE A 176 -7.34 -14.55 -10.24
N GLU A 177 -6.66 -14.65 -11.39
CA GLU A 177 -6.33 -15.95 -12.02
C GLU A 177 -7.53 -16.87 -12.32
N GLY A 178 -8.75 -16.32 -12.41
CA GLY A 178 -9.98 -17.10 -12.61
C GLY A 178 -10.52 -17.76 -11.34
N GLU A 179 -9.88 -17.54 -10.20
CA GLU A 179 -10.40 -17.86 -8.87
C GLU A 179 -11.06 -16.62 -8.26
N PRO A 180 -12.13 -16.78 -7.46
CA PRO A 180 -12.70 -15.64 -6.77
C PRO A 180 -11.72 -15.09 -5.75
N LEU A 181 -11.77 -13.78 -5.60
CA LEU A 181 -11.02 -13.02 -4.61
C LEU A 181 -11.98 -12.73 -3.45
N PRO A 182 -12.12 -13.63 -2.45
CA PRO A 182 -13.00 -13.40 -1.31
C PRO A 182 -12.68 -12.10 -0.59
N ASP A 183 -11.41 -11.76 -0.45
CA ASP A 183 -10.98 -10.56 0.24
C ASP A 183 -9.64 -10.04 -0.28
N ALA A 184 -9.49 -8.71 -0.22
CA ALA A 184 -8.26 -7.99 -0.48
C ALA A 184 -8.01 -6.97 0.65
N THR A 185 -6.75 -6.76 0.98
CA THR A 185 -6.35 -5.80 2.00
C THR A 185 -5.16 -4.98 1.49
N CYS A 186 -5.43 -3.70 1.26
CA CYS A 186 -4.42 -2.73 0.88
C CYS A 186 -3.65 -2.24 2.12
N PHE A 187 -2.33 -2.15 1.99
CA PHE A 187 -1.41 -1.56 2.94
C PHE A 187 -0.92 -0.22 2.38
N ASN A 188 -1.57 0.86 2.84
CA ASN A 188 -1.27 2.24 2.46
C ASN A 188 -0.97 3.12 3.67
#